data_AF-A0A1I3HMF2-F1
#
_entry.id   AF-A0A1I3HMF2-F1
#
_cell.length_a   1.000
_cell.length_b   1.000
_cell.length_c   1.000
_cell.angle_alpha   90.00
_cell.angle_beta   90.00
_cell.angle_gamma   90.00
#
_symmetry.space_group_name_H-M   'P 1'
#
loop_
_entity.id
_entity.type
_entity.pdbx_description
1 polymer ?
#
loop_
_entity_poly.entity_id
_entity_poly.type
_entity_poly.pdbx_seq_one_letter_code
_entity_poly.pdbx_strand_id
1 'polypeptide(L)'
;MLPYSEDWFTSWQPNVHSSLFINIYNFIIKHTNVHTIDAIIKSYKLYLEHIEINSLQRVLSLTRAWTLVRFLESKVLRVIPCTKCKGNFIVHSLEIHSNHVCGLCNIPSRAGKTKKKVA
;
A
#
# COMPACT_ATOMS: atom_id res chain seq x y z
N MET A 1 -15.86 -10.77 -11.09
CA MET A 1 -14.60 -10.00 -11.07
C MET A 1 -14.64 -9.12 -9.83
N LEU A 2 -13.62 -9.17 -8.96
CA LEU A 2 -13.50 -8.17 -7.89
C LEU A 2 -13.34 -6.78 -8.55
N PRO A 3 -13.93 -5.71 -7.97
CA PRO A 3 -13.93 -4.38 -8.58
C PRO A 3 -12.54 -3.72 -8.73
N TYR A 4 -11.48 -4.34 -8.18
CA TYR A 4 -10.10 -3.85 -8.25
C TYR A 4 -9.14 -5.04 -8.42
N SER A 5 -8.20 -4.94 -9.36
CA SER A 5 -7.13 -5.94 -9.52
C SER A 5 -6.03 -5.75 -8.48
N GLU A 6 -5.49 -6.86 -8.01
CA GLU A 6 -4.31 -6.98 -7.15
C GLU A 6 -3.11 -6.21 -7.71
N ASP A 7 -2.96 -6.17 -9.04
CA ASP A 7 -1.89 -5.46 -9.76
C ASP A 7 -1.86 -3.95 -9.48
N TRP A 8 -3.02 -3.36 -9.17
CA TRP A 8 -3.06 -1.94 -8.82
C TRP A 8 -2.16 -1.69 -7.59
N PHE A 9 -2.15 -2.59 -6.61
CA PHE A 9 -1.40 -2.44 -5.35
C PHE A 9 0.10 -2.68 -5.51
N THR A 10 0.56 -3.30 -6.60
CA THR A 10 1.98 -3.53 -6.89
C THR A 10 2.57 -2.50 -7.86
N SER A 11 1.73 -1.68 -8.50
CA SER A 11 2.18 -0.55 -9.33
C SER A 11 2.83 0.58 -8.51
N TRP A 12 3.84 1.26 -9.06
CA TRP A 12 4.75 2.17 -8.34
C TRP A 12 4.09 3.09 -7.28
N GLN A 13 3.33 4.10 -7.70
CA GLN A 13 2.77 5.09 -6.76
C GLN A 13 1.68 4.48 -5.86
N PRO A 14 0.70 3.72 -6.38
CA PRO A 14 -0.23 2.97 -5.53
C PRO A 14 0.44 2.08 -4.49
N ASN A 15 1.55 1.40 -4.84
CA ASN A 15 2.30 0.54 -3.94
C ASN A 15 2.90 1.33 -2.77
N VAL A 16 3.46 2.50 -3.02
CA VAL A 16 3.99 3.38 -1.96
C VAL A 16 2.88 3.76 -0.97
N HIS A 17 1.72 4.21 -1.46
CA HIS A 17 0.60 4.59 -0.59
C HIS A 17 -0.02 3.40 0.14
N SER A 18 -0.14 2.25 -0.54
CA SER A 18 -0.67 1.02 0.02
C SER A 18 0.23 0.46 1.10
N SER A 19 1.55 0.50 0.87
CA SER A 19 2.57 0.09 1.82
C SER A 19 2.60 1.01 3.04
N LEU A 20 2.46 2.33 2.87
CA LEU A 20 2.30 3.26 4.00
C LEU A 20 1.09 2.89 4.85
N PHE A 21 -0.09 2.77 4.25
CA PHE A 21 -1.32 2.40 4.95
C PHE A 21 -1.19 1.07 5.69
N ILE A 22 -0.67 0.01 5.04
CA ILE A 22 -0.61 -1.30 5.68
C ILE A 22 0.39 -1.35 6.83
N ASN A 23 1.47 -0.58 6.77
CA ASN A 23 2.41 -0.48 7.88
C ASN A 23 1.77 0.21 9.08
N ILE A 24 0.97 1.27 8.86
CA ILE A 24 0.16 1.90 9.91
C ILE A 24 -0.83 0.88 10.48
N TYR A 25 -1.56 0.16 9.62
CA TYR A 25 -2.54 -0.85 10.05
C TYR A 25 -1.91 -1.97 10.88
N ASN A 26 -0.81 -2.54 10.42
CA ASN A 26 -0.08 -3.57 11.16
C ASN A 26 0.44 -3.05 12.50
N PHE A 27 0.85 -1.78 12.58
CA PHE A 27 1.24 -1.16 13.84
C PHE A 27 0.05 -1.04 14.80
N ILE A 28 -1.12 -0.55 14.33
CA ILE A 28 -2.33 -0.45 15.16
C ILE A 28 -2.76 -1.82 15.68
N ILE A 29 -2.86 -2.83 14.80
CA ILE A 29 -3.26 -4.19 15.20
C ILE A 29 -2.27 -4.78 16.21
N LYS A 30 -0.97 -4.53 16.05
CA LYS A 30 0.07 -5.08 16.94
C LYS A 30 0.11 -4.41 18.31
N HIS A 31 -0.14 -3.11 18.38
CA HIS A 31 0.11 -2.30 19.58
C HIS A 31 -1.17 -1.82 20.29
N THR A 32 -2.34 -2.13 19.75
CA THR A 32 -3.62 -1.73 20.35
C THR A 32 -4.60 -2.90 20.32
N ASN A 33 -5.66 -2.83 21.13
CA ASN A 33 -6.73 -3.83 21.12
C ASN A 33 -7.86 -3.49 20.11
N VAL A 34 -7.53 -2.74 19.07
CA VAL A 34 -8.48 -2.34 18.02
C VAL A 34 -8.44 -3.39 16.91
N HIS A 35 -9.60 -3.91 16.52
CA HIS A 35 -9.70 -4.98 15.54
C HIS A 35 -10.59 -4.61 14.36
N THR A 36 -10.53 -5.43 13.32
CA THR A 36 -11.53 -5.46 12.23
C THR A 36 -11.65 -4.09 11.53
N ILE A 37 -12.88 -3.56 11.39
CA ILE A 37 -13.17 -2.33 10.66
C ILE A 37 -12.63 -1.08 11.37
N ASP A 38 -12.59 -1.07 12.70
CA ASP A 38 -12.10 0.09 13.46
C ASP A 38 -10.62 0.33 13.22
N ALA A 39 -9.84 -0.75 13.12
CA ALA A 39 -8.42 -0.66 12.79
C ALA A 39 -8.21 -0.09 11.38
N ILE A 40 -9.05 -0.49 10.41
CA ILE A 40 -9.00 0.05 9.04
C ILE A 40 -9.31 1.56 9.05
N ILE A 41 -10.38 1.97 9.73
CA ILE A 41 -10.79 3.39 9.78
C ILE A 41 -9.69 4.24 10.44
N LYS A 42 -9.17 3.82 11.60
CA LYS A 42 -8.11 4.56 12.32
C LYS A 42 -6.83 4.65 11.49
N SER A 43 -6.41 3.55 10.87
CA SER A 43 -5.22 3.53 10.00
C SER A 43 -5.40 4.41 8.77
N TYR A 44 -6.61 4.43 8.19
CA TYR A 44 -6.90 5.27 7.03
C TYR A 44 -6.90 6.76 7.39
N LYS A 45 -7.38 7.14 8.58
CA LYS A 45 -7.28 8.52 9.08
C LYS A 45 -5.81 8.96 9.22
N LEU A 46 -4.97 8.17 9.87
CA LEU A 46 -3.53 8.46 9.98
C LEU A 46 -2.84 8.54 8.61
N TYR A 47 -3.24 7.69 7.66
CA TYR A 47 -2.78 7.81 6.28
C TYR A 47 -3.20 9.16 5.67
N LEU A 48 -4.46 9.58 5.81
CA LEU A 48 -4.92 10.88 5.29
C LEU A 48 -4.18 12.06 5.92
N GLU A 49 -3.97 12.05 7.24
CA GLU A 49 -3.21 13.06 7.96
C GLU A 49 -1.77 13.16 7.42
N HIS A 50 -1.11 12.02 7.19
CA HIS A 50 0.22 11.99 6.59
C HIS A 50 0.23 12.57 5.16
N ILE A 51 -0.77 12.25 4.34
CA ILE A 51 -0.91 12.79 2.99
C ILE A 51 -1.12 14.32 3.03
N GLU A 52 -1.95 14.82 3.94
CA GLU A 52 -2.28 16.23 4.08
C GLU A 52 -1.07 17.05 4.58
N ILE A 53 -0.42 16.62 5.66
CA ILE A 53 0.75 17.30 6.25
C ILE A 53 1.88 17.45 5.22
N ASN A 54 2.06 16.45 4.36
CA ASN A 54 3.11 16.45 3.33
C ASN A 54 2.64 17.02 1.98
N SER A 55 1.42 17.57 1.89
CA SER A 55 0.84 18.10 0.64
C SER A 55 0.90 17.11 -0.54
N LEU A 56 0.70 15.82 -0.25
CA LEU A 56 0.75 14.75 -1.23
C LEU A 56 -0.62 14.52 -1.89
N GLN A 57 -0.62 13.93 -3.08
CA GLN A 57 -1.86 13.51 -3.73
C GLN A 57 -2.47 12.30 -3.00
N ARG A 58 -3.78 12.34 -2.71
CA ARG A 58 -4.51 11.17 -2.22
C ARG A 58 -4.69 10.11 -3.32
N VAL A 59 -3.85 9.08 -3.33
CA VAL A 59 -3.90 7.98 -4.31
C VAL A 59 -4.75 6.79 -3.83
N LEU A 60 -4.64 6.42 -2.54
CA LEU A 60 -5.39 5.32 -1.93
C LEU A 60 -6.75 5.81 -1.38
N SER A 61 -7.84 5.21 -1.85
CA SER A 61 -9.20 5.40 -1.31
C SER A 61 -9.49 4.44 -0.16
N LEU A 62 -10.49 4.75 0.67
CA LEU A 62 -10.90 3.88 1.78
C LEU A 62 -11.31 2.48 1.29
N THR A 63 -12.09 2.40 0.20
CA THR A 63 -12.51 1.11 -0.39
C THR A 63 -11.32 0.28 -0.86
N ARG A 64 -10.29 0.92 -1.43
CA ARG A 64 -9.05 0.22 -1.80
C ARG A 64 -8.23 -0.19 -0.58
N ALA A 65 -8.18 0.64 0.46
CA ALA A 65 -7.52 0.28 1.72
C ALA A 65 -8.18 -0.95 2.37
N TRP A 66 -9.51 -1.00 2.41
CA TRP A 66 -10.26 -2.18 2.84
C TRP A 66 -9.99 -3.40 1.94
N THR A 67 -10.00 -3.22 0.62
CA THR A 67 -9.71 -4.30 -0.35
C THR A 67 -8.30 -4.87 -0.17
N LEU A 68 -7.30 -4.01 0.10
CA LEU A 68 -5.92 -4.41 0.38
C LEU A 68 -5.83 -5.34 1.59
N VAL A 69 -6.53 -5.02 2.68
CA VAL A 69 -6.58 -5.89 3.87
C VAL A 69 -7.15 -7.26 3.50
N ARG A 70 -8.23 -7.30 2.71
CA ARG A 70 -8.80 -8.57 2.22
C ARG A 70 -7.83 -9.37 1.36
N PHE A 71 -7.02 -8.74 0.51
CA PHE A 71 -6.00 -9.42 -0.29
C PHE A 71 -4.83 -9.96 0.53
N LEU A 72 -4.48 -9.31 1.64
CA LEU A 72 -3.47 -9.80 2.56
C LEU A 72 -3.99 -10.96 3.40
N GLU A 73 -5.24 -10.88 3.88
CA GLU A 73 -5.92 -11.97 4.60
C GLU A 73 -6.06 -13.22 3.73
N SER A 74 -6.40 -13.06 2.44
CA SER A 74 -6.48 -14.16 1.49
C SER A 74 -5.13 -14.63 0.93
N LYS A 75 -4.02 -14.01 1.37
CA LYS A 75 -2.65 -14.30 0.92
C LYS A 75 -2.41 -14.12 -0.57
N VAL A 76 -3.24 -13.34 -1.27
CA VAL A 76 -2.98 -12.94 -2.67
C VAL A 76 -1.80 -11.96 -2.72
N LEU A 77 -1.79 -11.03 -1.77
CA LEU A 77 -0.69 -10.10 -1.54
C LEU A 77 0.02 -10.44 -0.23
N ARG A 78 1.25 -9.96 -0.09
CA ARG A 78 2.03 -10.02 1.16
C ARG A 78 2.92 -8.79 1.30
N VAL A 79 3.45 -8.61 2.50
CA VAL A 79 4.41 -7.55 2.82
C VAL A 79 5.82 -8.15 2.91
N ILE A 80 6.80 -7.54 2.24
CA ILE A 80 8.21 -7.97 2.27
C ILE A 80 9.12 -6.74 2.50
N PRO A 81 10.20 -6.88 3.28
CA PRO A 81 11.17 -5.80 3.45
C PRO A 81 12.04 -5.60 2.20
N CYS A 82 12.27 -4.34 1.83
CA CYS A 82 13.21 -3.95 0.80
C CYS A 82 14.66 -4.24 1.24
N THR A 83 15.46 -4.84 0.37
CA THR A 83 16.87 -5.15 0.67
C THR A 83 17.72 -3.90 0.93
N LYS A 84 17.39 -2.76 0.30
CA LYS A 84 18.10 -1.48 0.41
C LYS A 84 17.63 -0.63 1.61
N CYS A 85 16.38 -0.14 1.60
CA CYS A 85 15.88 0.77 2.63
C CYS A 85 15.26 0.09 3.86
N LYS A 86 15.12 -1.24 3.85
CA LYS A 86 14.46 -2.04 4.92
C LYS A 86 12.99 -1.71 5.16
N GLY A 87 12.41 -0.78 4.40
CA GLY A 87 10.97 -0.50 4.42
C GLY A 87 10.17 -1.71 3.92
N ASN A 88 8.95 -1.84 4.43
CA ASN A 88 8.03 -2.94 4.13
C ASN A 88 7.10 -2.57 2.98
N PHE A 89 7.09 -3.35 1.90
CA PHE A 89 6.32 -3.07 0.69
C PHE A 89 5.40 -4.23 0.29
N ILE A 90 4.29 -3.89 -0.36
CA ILE A 90 3.32 -4.85 -0.90
C ILE A 90 3.87 -5.53 -2.14
N VAL A 91 3.72 -6.85 -2.23
CA VAL A 91 4.10 -7.67 -3.38
C VAL A 91 3.10 -8.81 -3.60
N HIS A 92 3.11 -9.45 -4.77
CA HIS A 92 2.34 -10.67 -5.02
C HIS A 92 2.92 -11.85 -4.26
N SER A 93 2.08 -12.68 -3.64
CA SER A 93 2.56 -13.81 -2.84
C SER A 93 3.19 -14.93 -3.66
N LEU A 94 2.80 -15.10 -4.92
CA LEU A 94 3.26 -16.17 -5.82
C LEU A 94 4.58 -15.85 -6.53
N GLU A 95 5.10 -14.63 -6.41
CA GLU A 95 6.36 -14.21 -7.02
C GLU A 95 7.57 -14.48 -6.12
N ILE A 96 8.75 -14.61 -6.72
CA ILE A 96 10.02 -14.83 -6.03
C ILE A 96 10.64 -13.49 -5.65
N HIS A 97 10.82 -13.25 -4.34
CA HIS A 97 11.23 -11.95 -3.79
C HIS A 97 12.58 -11.96 -3.07
N SER A 98 13.45 -12.93 -3.35
CA SER A 98 14.74 -13.13 -2.66
C SER A 98 15.62 -11.88 -2.62
N ASN A 99 15.50 -11.00 -3.62
CA ASN A 99 16.22 -9.72 -3.71
C ASN A 99 15.28 -8.53 -3.96
N HIS A 100 14.13 -8.47 -3.29
CA HIS A 100 13.15 -7.39 -3.51
C HIS A 100 13.73 -6.00 -3.25
N VAL A 101 13.68 -5.13 -4.27
CA VAL A 101 14.04 -3.70 -4.18
C VAL A 101 12.77 -2.88 -4.47
N CYS A 102 12.38 -2.03 -3.53
CA CYS A 102 11.16 -1.24 -3.66
C CYS A 102 11.27 -0.14 -4.73
N GLY A 103 10.12 0.34 -5.20
CA GLY A 103 10.03 1.39 -6.21
C GLY A 103 10.54 2.77 -5.78
N LEU A 104 10.84 2.98 -4.48
CA LEU A 104 11.52 4.19 -4.00
C LEU A 104 13.05 4.07 -4.11
N CYS A 105 13.59 2.86 -3.93
CA CYS A 105 15.02 2.60 -4.07
C CYS A 105 15.46 2.31 -5.52
N ASN A 106 14.52 1.92 -6.37
CA ASN A 106 14.71 1.75 -7.80
C ASN A 106 13.54 2.41 -8.54
N ILE A 107 13.64 3.73 -8.71
CA ILE A 107 12.56 4.56 -9.27
C ILE A 107 12.38 4.22 -10.76
N PRO A 108 11.18 3.79 -11.19
CA PRO A 108 10.94 3.46 -12.58
C PRO A 108 10.91 4.72 -13.46
N SER A 109 11.28 4.60 -14.74
CA SER A 109 11.37 5.74 -15.68
C SER A 109 10.05 6.50 -15.91
N ARG A 110 8.90 5.90 -15.55
CA ARG A 110 7.57 6.51 -15.64
C ARG A 110 7.00 6.91 -14.28
N ALA A 111 7.83 6.99 -13.25
CA ALA A 111 7.48 7.58 -11.97
C ALA A 111 6.92 8.99 -12.16
N GLY A 112 5.74 9.25 -11.59
CA GLY A 112 5.08 10.55 -11.59
C GLY A 112 4.34 10.89 -12.89
N LYS A 113 4.46 10.08 -13.95
CA LYS A 113 3.69 10.26 -15.18
C LYS A 113 2.32 9.62 -15.03
N THR A 114 1.37 10.34 -14.45
CA THR A 114 -0.05 10.00 -14.58
C THR A 114 -0.47 10.23 -16.03
N LYS A 115 -1.19 9.26 -16.64
CA LYS A 115 -1.85 9.49 -17.94
C LYS A 115 -2.69 10.76 -17.80
N LYS A 116 -2.40 11.79 -18.62
CA LYS A 116 -3.34 12.91 -18.81
C LYS A 116 -4.69 12.27 -19.09
N LYS A 117 -5.70 12.54 -18.25
CA LYS A 117 -7.08 12.25 -18.63
C LYS A 117 -7.31 13.04 -19.91
N VAL A 118 -7.50 12.34 -21.02
CA VAL A 118 -8.04 12.97 -22.23
C VAL A 118 -9.43 13.41 -21.82
N ALA A 119 -9.65 14.73 -21.84
CA ALA A 119 -10.94 15.34 -21.57
C ALA A 119 -11.91 15.00 -22.70
#